data_AF-A0A4Q3UEK6-F1
#
_entry.id   AF-A0A4Q3UEK6-F1
#
_cell.length_a   1.000
_cell.length_b   1.000
_cell.length_c   1.000
_cell.angle_alpha   90.00
_cell.angle_beta   90.00
_cell.angle_gamma   90.00
#
_symmetry.space_group_name_H-M   'P 1'
#
loop_
_entity.id
_entity.type
_entity.pdbx_description
1 polymer ?
#
loop_
_entity_poly.entity_id
_entity_poly.type
_entity_poly.pdbx_seq_one_letter_code
_entity_poly.pdbx_strand_id
1 'polypeptide(L)'
;MSGLLCALLLWATPAQPREPAPLSAYGELPGVEMMAMAPGGNRIATITRVVGKRHLLVFEKGKILLNTPVADMKVRGLNWAGDDTLVIATSVTYDLPFGFTTNKTELFGAIITRFDGTKPESVFANTPSLSNA
;
A
#
# COMPACT_ATOMS: atom_id res chain seq x y z
N MET A 1 69.19 31.10 10.07
CA MET A 1 68.01 31.18 10.97
C MET A 1 66.81 30.74 10.14
N SER A 2 66.58 29.45 9.93
CA SER A 2 65.93 28.47 10.83
C SER A 2 64.56 28.90 11.35
N GLY A 3 63.54 28.08 11.05
CA GLY A 3 62.18 28.15 11.59
C GLY A 3 61.13 28.43 10.51
N LEU A 4 60.05 27.68 10.35
CA LEU A 4 59.55 26.50 11.05
C LEU A 4 58.42 25.97 10.13
N LEU A 5 58.58 24.77 9.58
CA LEU A 5 57.59 24.15 8.70
C LEU A 5 56.47 23.56 9.58
N CYS A 6 55.33 24.26 9.71
CA CYS A 6 54.15 23.73 10.41
C CYS A 6 53.45 22.69 9.52
N ALA A 7 53.71 21.41 9.78
CA ALA A 7 52.97 20.31 9.18
C ALA A 7 51.57 20.20 9.83
N LEU A 8 50.53 20.53 9.06
CA LEU A 8 49.13 20.23 9.40
C LEU A 8 48.89 18.72 9.24
N LEU A 9 48.97 17.97 10.33
CA LEU A 9 48.51 16.59 10.38
C LEU A 9 46.97 16.57 10.39
N LEU A 10 46.36 16.39 9.22
CA LEU A 10 44.94 15.99 9.14
C LEU A 10 44.79 14.58 9.72
N TRP A 11 44.16 14.50 10.89
CA TRP A 11 43.78 13.21 11.47
C TRP A 11 42.61 12.65 10.67
N ALA A 12 42.87 11.62 9.87
CA ALA A 12 41.83 10.81 9.27
C ALA A 12 41.11 10.05 10.39
N THR A 13 39.91 10.48 10.77
CA THR A 13 39.05 9.72 11.68
C THR A 13 38.76 8.37 11.04
N PRO A 14 39.09 7.23 11.69
CA PRO A 14 38.80 5.92 11.14
C PRO A 14 37.27 5.76 11.02
N ALA A 15 36.81 5.37 9.84
CA ALA A 15 35.41 5.01 9.64
C ALA A 15 35.10 3.83 10.56
N GLN A 16 34.17 4.02 11.51
CA GLN A 16 33.69 2.95 12.37
C GLN A 16 33.04 1.88 11.49
N PRO A 17 33.33 0.57 11.68
CA PRO A 17 32.61 -0.49 11.00
C PRO A 17 31.12 -0.37 11.33
N ARG A 18 30.27 -0.18 10.33
CA ARG A 18 28.83 -0.19 10.53
C ARG A 18 28.38 -1.65 10.66
N GLU A 19 27.90 -2.03 11.83
CA GLU A 19 27.24 -3.32 11.99
C GLU A 19 26.06 -3.42 10.99
N PRO A 20 25.93 -4.54 10.26
CA PRO A 20 24.77 -4.76 9.39
C PRO A 20 23.48 -4.63 10.21
N ALA A 21 22.44 -4.04 9.62
CA ALA A 21 21.14 -4.02 10.28
C ALA A 21 20.69 -5.47 10.56
N PRO A 22 20.02 -5.73 11.69
CA PRO A 22 19.54 -7.07 12.00
C PRO A 22 18.56 -7.55 10.92
N LEU A 23 18.54 -8.85 10.64
CA LEU A 23 17.66 -9.43 9.61
C LEU A 23 16.18 -9.08 9.84
N SER A 24 15.76 -8.94 11.10
CA SER A 24 14.41 -8.51 11.47
C SER A 24 14.02 -7.14 10.91
N ALA A 25 14.97 -6.21 10.77
CA ALA A 25 14.72 -4.88 10.23
C ALA A 25 14.26 -4.91 8.76
N TYR A 26 14.48 -6.02 8.06
CA TYR A 26 14.06 -6.24 6.67
C TYR A 26 12.80 -7.10 6.55
N GLY A 27 12.32 -7.70 7.66
CA GLY A 27 11.10 -8.52 7.71
C GLY A 27 9.86 -7.76 8.17
N GLU A 28 10.03 -6.54 8.71
CA GLU A 28 8.91 -5.68 9.07
C GLU A 28 8.22 -5.16 7.79
N LEU A 29 6.93 -5.46 7.66
CA LEU A 29 6.14 -4.92 6.56
C LEU A 29 6.03 -3.39 6.69
N PRO A 30 6.12 -2.64 5.58
CA PRO A 30 5.94 -1.20 5.60
C PRO A 30 4.67 -0.80 6.35
N GLY A 31 4.76 0.22 7.20
CA GLY A 31 3.59 0.79 7.87
C GLY A 31 2.56 1.33 6.87
N VAL A 32 2.99 1.70 5.66
CA VAL A 32 2.17 2.14 4.54
C VAL A 32 2.53 1.31 3.30
N GLU A 33 1.54 0.65 2.71
CA GLU A 33 1.71 -0.21 1.53
C GLU A 33 1.50 0.56 0.23
N MET A 34 0.49 1.44 0.18
CA MET A 34 0.22 2.31 -0.97
C MET A 34 -0.59 3.53 -0.57
N MET A 35 -0.54 4.56 -1.41
CA MET A 35 -1.25 5.81 -1.24
C MET A 35 -1.65 6.39 -2.58
N ALA A 36 -2.85 6.98 -2.65
CA ALA A 36 -3.32 7.72 -3.81
C ALA A 36 -4.06 8.98 -3.37
N MET A 37 -3.78 10.09 -4.04
CA MET A 37 -4.43 11.38 -3.80
C MET A 37 -5.53 11.61 -4.85
N ALA A 38 -6.66 12.16 -4.41
CA ALA A 38 -7.72 12.61 -5.30
C ALA A 38 -7.24 13.76 -6.21
N PRO A 39 -7.79 13.93 -7.43
CA PRO A 39 -7.38 14.99 -8.35
C PRO A 39 -7.36 16.41 -7.74
N GLY A 40 -8.36 16.76 -6.93
CA GLY A 40 -8.45 18.04 -6.23
C GLY A 40 -7.54 18.17 -5.01
N GLY A 41 -6.76 17.15 -4.66
CA GLY A 41 -5.74 17.19 -3.61
C GLY A 41 -6.25 17.14 -2.17
N ASN A 42 -7.56 17.20 -1.96
CA ASN A 42 -8.13 17.26 -0.61
C ASN A 42 -8.19 15.91 0.10
N ARG A 43 -8.25 14.82 -0.67
CA ARG A 43 -8.42 13.46 -0.13
C ARG A 43 -7.24 12.57 -0.47
N ILE A 44 -6.86 11.75 0.49
CA ILE A 44 -5.82 10.75 0.35
C ILE A 44 -6.40 9.42 0.82
N ALA A 45 -6.26 8.40 -0.02
CA ALA A 45 -6.54 7.02 0.31
C ALA A 45 -5.22 6.28 0.52
N THR A 46 -5.14 5.41 1.54
CA THR A 46 -3.94 4.63 1.83
C THR A 46 -4.29 3.26 2.36
N ILE A 47 -3.46 2.27 2.00
CA ILE A 47 -3.43 0.99 2.70
C ILE A 47 -2.30 1.06 3.74
N THR A 48 -2.66 0.91 5.01
CA THR A 48 -1.73 1.04 6.14
C THR A 48 -2.04 0.00 7.21
N ARG A 49 -1.12 -0.18 8.16
CA ARG A 49 -1.32 -1.05 9.31
C ARG A 49 -1.84 -0.28 10.52
N VAL A 50 -3.01 -0.68 11.02
CA VAL A 50 -3.59 -0.19 12.27
C VAL A 50 -3.68 -1.38 13.23
N VAL A 51 -2.99 -1.30 14.37
CA VAL A 51 -2.91 -2.39 15.37
C VAL A 51 -2.55 -3.74 14.73
N GLY A 52 -1.55 -3.72 13.83
CA GLY A 52 -1.05 -4.92 13.14
C GLY A 52 -1.93 -5.47 12.01
N LYS A 53 -3.11 -4.90 11.75
CA LYS A 53 -4.02 -5.31 10.67
C LYS A 53 -3.95 -4.33 9.49
N ARG A 54 -4.17 -4.81 8.27
CA ARG A 54 -4.24 -3.98 7.07
C ARG A 54 -5.59 -3.26 7.02
N HIS A 55 -5.56 -1.96 6.79
CA HIS A 55 -6.74 -1.11 6.70
C HIS A 55 -6.64 -0.19 5.49
N LEU A 56 -7.79 0.06 4.87
CA LEU A 56 -7.98 1.16 3.95
C LEU A 56 -8.42 2.36 4.77
N LEU A 57 -7.58 3.39 4.78
CA LEU A 57 -7.88 4.68 5.38
C LEU A 57 -8.08 5.71 4.28
N VAL A 58 -9.13 6.51 4.39
CA VAL A 58 -9.32 7.70 3.56
C VAL A 58 -9.47 8.89 4.49
N PHE A 59 -8.68 9.93 4.24
CA PHE A 59 -8.69 11.12 5.05
C PHE A 59 -8.73 12.39 4.21
N GLU A 60 -9.35 13.41 4.79
CA GLU A 60 -9.50 14.74 4.21
C GLU A 60 -9.16 15.77 5.29
N LYS A 61 -8.18 16.65 5.01
CA LYS A 61 -7.77 17.72 5.95
C LYS A 61 -7.52 17.20 7.39
N GLY A 62 -6.89 16.03 7.50
CA GLY A 62 -6.57 15.38 8.78
C GLY A 62 -7.73 14.64 9.46
N LYS A 63 -8.94 14.65 8.89
CA LYS A 63 -10.09 13.88 9.38
C LYS A 63 -10.20 12.56 8.63
N ILE A 64 -10.42 11.47 9.36
CA ILE A 64 -10.67 10.15 8.78
C ILE A 64 -12.13 10.12 8.26
N LEU A 65 -12.29 9.93 6.96
CA LEU A 65 -13.59 9.73 6.30
C LEU A 65 -13.95 8.24 6.25
N LEU A 66 -12.96 7.37 6.05
CA LEU A 66 -13.13 5.93 6.00
C LEU A 66 -11.99 5.25 6.75
N ASN A 67 -12.34 4.24 7.54
CA ASN A 67 -11.40 3.30 8.12
C ASN A 67 -12.04 1.92 8.09
N THR A 68 -11.63 1.08 7.15
CA THR A 68 -12.15 -0.28 7.00
C THR A 68 -11.01 -1.29 6.97
N PRO A 69 -11.12 -2.42 7.67
CA PRO A 69 -10.16 -3.50 7.51
C PRO A 69 -10.16 -3.99 6.06
N VAL A 70 -8.98 -4.33 5.57
CA VAL A 70 -8.79 -5.03 4.30
C VAL A 70 -8.61 -6.50 4.63
N ALA A 71 -9.51 -7.34 4.12
CA ALA A 71 -9.44 -8.79 4.26
C ALA A 71 -8.25 -9.39 3.49
N ASP A 72 -8.22 -10.71 3.32
CA ASP A 72 -7.11 -11.44 2.67
C ASP A 72 -6.99 -11.20 1.15
N MET A 73 -7.84 -10.33 0.58
CA MET A 73 -7.70 -9.90 -0.80
C MET A 73 -6.44 -9.05 -1.00
N LYS A 74 -5.79 -9.24 -2.15
CA LYS A 74 -4.66 -8.41 -2.55
C LYS A 74 -5.21 -7.09 -3.08
N VAL A 75 -4.75 -5.98 -2.53
CA VAL A 75 -5.03 -4.66 -3.10
C VAL A 75 -3.97 -4.39 -4.15
N ARG A 76 -4.40 -4.15 -5.38
CA ARG A 76 -3.54 -3.96 -6.57
C ARG A 76 -3.42 -2.50 -6.97
N GLY A 77 -4.36 -1.65 -6.54
CA GLY A 77 -4.27 -0.22 -6.76
C GLY A 77 -5.39 0.55 -6.09
N LEU A 78 -5.12 1.82 -5.80
CA LEU A 78 -6.08 2.82 -5.37
C LEU A 78 -6.13 3.89 -6.47
N ASN A 79 -7.27 4.06 -7.11
CA ASN A 79 -7.43 4.99 -8.22
C ASN A 79 -8.64 5.88 -7.96
N TRP A 80 -8.46 7.18 -8.08
CA TRP A 80 -9.54 8.14 -7.91
C TRP A 80 -10.26 8.39 -9.24
N ALA A 81 -11.58 8.31 -9.24
CA ALA A 81 -12.45 8.72 -10.34
C ALA A 81 -13.15 10.03 -9.93
N GLY A 82 -12.44 11.14 -10.10
CA GLY A 82 -12.82 12.43 -9.47
C GLY A 82 -12.54 12.44 -7.97
N ASP A 83 -13.07 13.45 -7.27
CA ASP A 83 -12.74 13.67 -5.85
C ASP A 83 -13.57 12.82 -4.87
N ASP A 84 -14.71 12.29 -5.33
CA ASP A 84 -15.68 11.60 -4.49
C ASP A 84 -15.77 10.09 -4.70
N THR A 85 -15.02 9.54 -5.66
CA THR A 85 -15.07 8.11 -5.97
C THR A 85 -13.68 7.50 -5.95
N LEU A 86 -13.50 6.51 -5.08
CA LEU A 86 -12.30 5.67 -5.02
C LEU A 86 -12.60 4.31 -5.64
N VAL A 87 -11.82 3.94 -6.65
CA VAL A 87 -11.79 2.62 -7.28
C VAL A 87 -10.61 1.84 -6.74
N ILE A 88 -10.91 0.74 -6.07
CA ILE A 88 -9.94 -0.15 -5.43
C ILE A 88 -9.79 -1.37 -6.32
N ALA A 89 -8.66 -1.52 -7.01
CA ALA A 89 -8.37 -2.72 -7.78
C ALA A 89 -7.93 -3.83 -6.83
N THR A 90 -8.52 -5.02 -6.97
CA THR A 90 -8.27 -6.15 -6.08
C THR A 90 -7.95 -7.41 -6.88
N SER A 91 -7.31 -8.38 -6.24
CA SER A 91 -7.23 -9.71 -6.78
C SER A 91 -7.20 -10.78 -5.68
N VAL A 92 -7.58 -11.99 -6.07
CA VAL A 92 -7.54 -13.17 -5.20
C VAL A 92 -6.92 -14.32 -5.98
N THR A 93 -6.13 -15.15 -5.30
CA THR A 93 -5.67 -16.42 -5.88
C THR A 93 -6.74 -17.45 -5.60
N TYR A 94 -7.24 -18.09 -6.65
CA TYR A 94 -8.26 -19.12 -6.56
C TYR A 94 -7.68 -20.48 -6.94
N ASP A 95 -8.03 -21.51 -6.18
CA ASP A 95 -7.67 -22.89 -6.49
C ASP A 95 -8.62 -23.43 -7.56
N LEU A 96 -8.06 -23.92 -8.67
CA LEU A 96 -8.84 -24.47 -9.76
C LEU A 96 -9.05 -25.98 -9.57
N PRO A 97 -10.25 -26.49 -9.88
CA PRO A 97 -10.54 -27.91 -9.75
C PRO A 97 -9.84 -28.74 -10.83
N PHE A 98 -9.97 -30.07 -10.73
CA PHE A 98 -9.47 -31.00 -11.75
C PHE A 98 -10.02 -30.67 -13.14
N GLY A 99 -9.17 -30.73 -14.17
CA GLY A 99 -9.54 -30.46 -15.57
C GLY A 99 -8.96 -29.17 -16.15
N PHE A 100 -8.35 -28.32 -15.33
CA PHE A 100 -7.58 -27.15 -15.78
C PHE A 100 -6.09 -27.51 -15.97
N THR A 101 -5.38 -26.73 -16.81
CA THR A 101 -3.93 -26.91 -17.06
C THR A 101 -3.05 -26.38 -15.93
N THR A 102 -3.64 -25.65 -14.97
CA THR A 102 -2.98 -25.14 -13.76
C THR A 102 -3.89 -25.36 -12.56
N ASN A 103 -3.28 -25.47 -11.37
CA ASN A 103 -3.98 -25.68 -10.11
C ASN A 103 -4.47 -24.38 -9.47
N LYS A 104 -3.95 -23.22 -9.92
CA LYS A 104 -4.32 -21.92 -9.39
C LYS A 104 -4.40 -20.89 -10.50
N THR A 105 -5.25 -19.89 -10.30
CA THR A 105 -5.31 -18.69 -11.12
C THR A 105 -5.50 -17.45 -10.26
N GLU A 106 -5.12 -16.29 -10.80
CA GLU A 106 -5.37 -15.00 -10.16
C GLU A 106 -6.62 -14.38 -10.80
N LEU A 107 -7.63 -14.09 -10.00
CA LEU A 107 -8.84 -13.38 -10.43
C LEU A 107 -8.74 -11.92 -9.99
N PHE A 108 -9.08 -11.01 -10.91
CA PHE A 108 -9.02 -9.57 -10.69
C PHE A 108 -10.42 -8.99 -10.58
N GLY A 109 -10.58 -7.99 -9.73
CA GLY A 109 -11.83 -7.28 -9.53
C GLY A 109 -11.58 -5.82 -9.17
N ALA A 110 -12.67 -5.10 -8.93
CA ALA A 110 -12.61 -3.76 -8.41
C ALA A 110 -13.76 -3.51 -7.43
N ILE A 111 -13.51 -2.69 -6.42
CA ILE A 111 -14.51 -2.20 -5.47
C ILE A 111 -14.60 -0.69 -5.65
N ILE A 112 -15.81 -0.17 -5.80
CA ILE A 112 -16.09 1.26 -5.88
C ILE A 112 -16.58 1.73 -4.51
N THR A 113 -15.91 2.73 -3.95
CA THR A 113 -16.34 3.43 -2.74
C THR A 113 -16.60 4.89 -3.09
N ARG A 114 -17.80 5.38 -2.77
CA ARG A 114 -18.18 6.78 -2.94
C ARG A 114 -18.30 7.45 -1.57
N PHE A 115 -17.96 8.73 -1.49
CA PHE A 115 -18.01 9.53 -0.26
C PHE A 115 -19.27 10.41 -0.17
N ASP A 116 -20.35 9.98 -0.83
CA ASP A 116 -21.68 10.60 -0.83
C ASP A 116 -22.70 9.85 0.08
N GLY A 117 -22.23 8.83 0.80
CA GLY A 117 -23.07 7.95 1.63
C GLY A 117 -23.50 6.65 0.93
N THR A 118 -23.17 6.47 -0.35
CA THR A 118 -23.40 5.20 -1.07
C THR A 118 -22.55 4.10 -0.46
N LYS A 119 -23.13 2.90 -0.31
CA LYS A 119 -22.40 1.73 0.17
C LYS A 119 -21.31 1.32 -0.83
N PRO A 120 -20.13 0.86 -0.36
CA PRO A 120 -19.14 0.25 -1.25
C PRO A 120 -19.74 -0.93 -2.03
N GLU A 121 -19.39 -1.05 -3.30
CA GLU A 121 -19.89 -2.10 -4.19
C GLU A 121 -18.75 -2.75 -4.98
N SER A 122 -18.79 -4.07 -5.16
CA SER A 122 -17.92 -4.72 -6.15
C SER A 122 -18.44 -4.42 -7.54
N VAL A 123 -17.53 -4.14 -8.47
CA VAL A 123 -17.86 -4.10 -9.89
C VAL A 123 -18.42 -5.48 -10.27
N PHE A 124 -19.55 -5.47 -11.00
CA PHE A 124 -20.34 -6.66 -11.36
C PHE A 124 -21.07 -7.38 -10.22
N ALA A 125 -21.14 -6.83 -9.00
CA ALA A 125 -21.93 -7.44 -7.90
C ALA A 125 -23.40 -7.70 -8.30
N ASN A 126 -23.94 -6.85 -9.17
CA ASN A 126 -25.32 -6.95 -9.67
C ASN A 126 -25.42 -7.60 -11.05
N THR A 127 -24.37 -8.29 -11.51
CA THR A 127 -24.35 -9.02 -12.77
C THR A 127 -24.05 -10.50 -12.49
N PRO A 128 -25.06 -11.31 -12.18
CA PRO A 128 -24.88 -12.70 -11.73
C PRO A 128 -24.10 -13.57 -12.73
N SER A 129 -24.21 -13.27 -14.03
CA SER A 129 -23.46 -13.94 -15.09
C SER A 129 -21.94 -13.72 -15.01
N LEU A 130 -21.50 -12.72 -14.26
CA LEU A 130 -20.10 -12.36 -14.08
C LEU A 130 -19.63 -12.55 -12.62
N SER A 131 -20.53 -12.52 -11.63
CA SER A 131 -20.16 -12.57 -10.20
C SER A 131 -20.10 -14.00 -9.60
N ASN A 132 -20.73 -14.99 -10.23
CA ASN A 132 -20.82 -16.37 -9.72
C ASN A 132 -19.90 -17.37 -10.46
N ALA A 133 -18.80 -16.88 -11.03
CA ALA A 133 -17.81 -17.72 -11.70
C ALA A 133 -16.87 -18.40 -10.70
#